data_AF-A0A7S3N2T8-F1
#
_entry.id   AF-A0A7S3N2T8-F1
#
_cell.length_a   1.000
_cell.length_b   1.000
_cell.length_c   1.000
_cell.angle_alpha   90.00
_cell.angle_beta   90.00
_cell.angle_gamma   90.00
#
_symmetry.space_group_name_H-M   'P 1'
#
loop_
_entity.id
_entity.type
_entity.pdbx_description
1 polymer ?
#
loop_
_entity_poly.entity_id
_entity_poly.type
_entity_poly.pdbx_seq_one_letter_code
_entity_poly.pdbx_strand_id
1 'polypeptide(L)'
;MSQEVLSLPQGEFSDIKEEFMDKKKESKLKEIARFESRIIQLKGILSDIIYNSANEARKKQNMTYQEIEAENQDIGLDQISISDDEDREPNVKTRKLPQGSDGRPIPYWLYKLHGLGVEFKCEICGGASYWGRRAFDKHFQEWRHAYGMKCLKIPNTMHFKDVTEISEALKLHQKILQDNYKNSFKPDLEEEFEDESGNILSRKKYIELNRRNPAK
;
A
#
# COMPACT_ATOMS: atom_id res chain seq x y z
N MET A 1 -6.77 -79.58 -48.25
CA MET A 1 -5.54 -78.88 -47.90
C MET A 1 -5.63 -78.51 -46.43
N SER A 2 -5.02 -79.31 -45.57
CA SER A 2 -5.02 -79.11 -44.12
C SER A 2 -4.01 -78.02 -43.78
N GLN A 3 -4.44 -76.95 -43.10
CA GLN A 3 -3.54 -75.95 -42.55
C GLN A 3 -3.11 -76.40 -41.14
N GLU A 4 -1.82 -76.69 -40.99
CA GLU A 4 -1.18 -76.90 -39.68
C GLU A 4 -1.11 -75.56 -38.94
N VAL A 5 -1.69 -75.53 -37.74
CA VAL A 5 -1.59 -74.41 -36.81
C VAL A 5 -0.31 -74.62 -36.01
N LEU A 6 0.74 -73.85 -36.31
CA LEU A 6 1.98 -73.85 -35.54
C LEU A 6 1.75 -73.07 -34.24
N SER A 7 1.57 -73.78 -33.12
CA SER A 7 1.45 -73.21 -31.78
C SER A 7 2.82 -72.76 -31.27
N LEU A 8 3.00 -71.45 -31.01
CA LEU A 8 4.17 -70.90 -30.32
C LEU A 8 4.12 -71.19 -28.80
N PRO A 9 5.27 -71.46 -28.14
CA PRO A 9 5.30 -71.83 -26.74
C PRO A 9 5.05 -70.63 -25.82
N GLN A 10 4.01 -70.71 -25.00
CA GLN A 10 3.56 -69.63 -24.11
C GLN A 10 4.52 -69.36 -22.91
N GLY A 11 5.52 -70.22 -22.67
CA GLY A 11 6.44 -70.11 -21.53
C GLY A 11 7.53 -69.06 -21.69
N GLU A 12 8.02 -68.78 -22.90
CA GLU A 12 9.14 -67.84 -23.10
C GLU A 12 8.74 -66.38 -22.82
N PHE A 13 7.45 -66.04 -22.97
CA PHE A 13 6.97 -64.67 -22.84
C PHE A 13 6.66 -64.25 -21.39
N SER A 14 6.41 -65.20 -20.48
CA SER A 14 6.27 -64.93 -19.05
C SER A 14 7.63 -64.62 -18.41
N ASP A 15 8.65 -65.39 -18.77
CA ASP A 15 9.99 -65.28 -18.20
C ASP A 15 10.65 -63.94 -18.59
N ILE A 16 10.45 -63.49 -19.85
CA ILE A 16 10.92 -62.18 -20.32
C ILE A 16 10.23 -61.02 -19.59
N LYS A 17 8.94 -61.15 -19.25
CA LYS A 17 8.21 -60.12 -18.49
C LYS A 17 8.68 -60.05 -17.05
N GLU A 18 8.95 -61.19 -16.42
CA GLU A 18 9.44 -61.26 -15.06
C GLU A 18 10.86 -60.69 -14.96
N GLU A 19 11.75 -61.04 -15.89
CA GLU A 19 13.09 -60.43 -16.01
C GLU A 19 13.06 -58.91 -16.25
N PHE A 20 12.13 -58.41 -17.06
CA PHE A 20 12.02 -56.97 -17.32
C PHE A 20 11.50 -56.21 -16.09
N MET A 21 10.59 -56.82 -15.34
CA MET A 21 10.07 -56.27 -14.08
C MET A 21 11.16 -56.27 -13.00
N ASP A 22 12.00 -57.30 -12.95
CA ASP A 22 13.12 -57.36 -12.01
C ASP A 22 14.25 -56.39 -12.37
N LYS A 23 14.57 -56.20 -13.66
CA LYS A 23 15.49 -55.12 -14.10
C LYS A 23 14.97 -53.73 -13.76
N LYS A 24 13.65 -53.51 -13.85
CA LYS A 24 13.03 -52.23 -13.46
C LYS A 24 13.07 -52.01 -11.95
N LYS A 25 12.88 -53.07 -11.14
CA LYS A 25 13.06 -53.01 -9.69
C LYS A 25 14.53 -52.75 -9.33
N GLU A 26 15.46 -53.43 -9.99
CA GLU A 26 16.90 -53.25 -9.78
C GLU A 26 17.35 -51.82 -10.12
N SER A 27 16.84 -51.24 -11.20
CA SER A 27 17.11 -49.83 -11.55
C SER A 27 16.61 -48.86 -10.47
N LYS A 28 15.42 -49.10 -9.91
CA LYS A 28 14.88 -48.28 -8.80
C LYS A 28 15.70 -48.43 -7.53
N LEU A 29 16.09 -49.65 -7.18
CA LEU A 29 16.95 -49.92 -6.02
C LEU A 29 18.33 -49.25 -6.18
N LYS A 30 18.86 -49.24 -7.41
CA LYS A 30 20.11 -48.54 -7.74
C LYS A 30 20.00 -47.02 -7.59
N GLU A 31 18.87 -46.44 -7.97
CA GLU A 31 18.61 -45.00 -7.74
C GLU A 31 18.50 -44.67 -6.24
N ILE A 32 17.79 -45.49 -5.48
CA ILE A 32 17.67 -45.33 -4.02
C ILE A 32 19.06 -45.40 -3.36
N ALA A 33 19.87 -46.41 -3.70
CA ALA A 33 21.22 -46.56 -3.17
C ALA A 33 22.14 -45.35 -3.51
N ARG A 34 21.96 -44.75 -4.68
CA ARG A 34 22.65 -43.50 -5.06
C ARG A 34 22.23 -42.32 -4.18
N PHE A 35 20.94 -42.17 -3.90
CA PHE A 35 20.47 -41.12 -3.00
C PHE A 35 20.91 -41.34 -1.56
N GLU A 36 20.84 -42.57 -1.06
CA GLU A 36 21.29 -42.91 0.29
C GLU A 36 22.77 -42.59 0.49
N SER A 37 23.64 -43.04 -0.43
CA SER A 37 25.06 -42.72 -0.38
C SER A 37 25.33 -41.21 -0.45
N ARG A 38 24.59 -40.47 -1.28
CA ARG A 38 24.67 -39.01 -1.36
C ARG A 38 24.26 -38.33 -0.05
N ILE A 39 23.17 -38.77 0.58
CA ILE A 39 22.70 -38.23 1.85
C ILE A 39 23.70 -38.50 2.96
N ILE A 40 24.29 -39.70 3.01
CA ILE A 40 25.32 -40.05 4.00
C ILE A 40 26.55 -39.14 3.86
N GLN A 41 27.00 -38.88 2.63
CA GLN A 41 28.10 -37.95 2.37
C GLN A 41 27.77 -36.52 2.82
N LEU A 42 26.57 -36.02 2.46
CA LEU A 42 26.13 -34.68 2.85
C LEU A 42 25.96 -34.55 4.37
N LYS A 43 25.49 -35.60 5.05
CA LYS A 43 25.40 -35.65 6.52
C LYS A 43 26.78 -35.49 7.17
N GLY A 44 27.82 -36.08 6.58
CA GLY A 44 29.19 -35.90 7.06
C GLY A 44 29.67 -34.46 6.92
N ILE A 45 29.43 -33.82 5.78
CA ILE A 45 29.84 -32.42 5.52
C ILE A 45 29.05 -31.44 6.39
N LEU A 46 27.77 -31.70 6.62
CA LEU A 46 26.86 -30.82 7.34
C LEU A 46 26.69 -31.22 8.81
N SER A 47 27.57 -32.06 9.37
CA SER A 47 27.43 -32.59 10.74
C SER A 47 27.23 -31.48 11.76
N ASP A 48 28.00 -30.40 11.64
CA ASP A 48 28.03 -29.31 12.61
C ASP A 48 26.77 -28.45 12.50
N ILE A 49 26.30 -28.20 11.28
CA ILE A 49 25.05 -27.45 11.02
C ILE A 49 23.85 -28.25 11.52
N ILE A 50 23.83 -29.57 11.29
CA ILE A 50 22.78 -30.46 11.78
C ILE A 50 22.78 -30.49 13.31
N TYR A 51 23.96 -30.59 13.93
CA TYR A 51 24.12 -30.56 15.38
C TYR A 51 23.60 -29.24 15.98
N ASN A 52 24.00 -28.11 15.42
CA ASN A 52 23.56 -26.79 15.86
C ASN A 52 22.05 -26.61 15.68
N SER A 53 21.50 -27.02 14.54
CA SER A 53 20.06 -26.93 14.26
C SER A 53 19.24 -27.82 15.20
N ALA A 54 19.76 -29.00 15.54
CA ALA A 54 19.11 -29.90 16.49
C ALA A 54 19.12 -29.34 17.92
N ASN A 55 20.23 -28.73 18.35
CA ASN A 55 20.32 -28.07 19.65
C ASN A 55 19.39 -26.86 19.72
N GLU A 56 19.31 -26.08 18.65
CA GLU A 56 18.41 -24.93 18.54
C GLU A 56 16.93 -25.36 18.58
N ALA A 57 16.58 -26.44 17.88
CA ALA A 57 15.24 -27.01 17.94
C ALA A 57 14.86 -27.47 19.36
N ARG A 58 15.80 -28.10 20.08
CA ARG A 58 15.61 -28.50 21.48
C ARG A 58 15.46 -27.31 22.41
N LYS A 59 16.28 -26.26 22.21
CA LYS A 59 16.17 -24.99 22.95
C LYS A 59 14.76 -24.43 22.79
N LYS A 60 14.28 -24.30 21.55
CA LYS A 60 12.94 -23.78 21.22
C LYS A 60 11.80 -24.62 21.79
N GLN A 61 11.94 -25.94 21.87
CA GLN A 61 10.94 -26.82 22.51
C GLN A 61 10.81 -26.58 24.02
N ASN A 62 11.87 -26.12 24.67
CA ASN A 62 11.90 -25.85 26.11
C ASN A 62 11.67 -24.36 26.45
N MET A 63 11.52 -23.48 25.45
CA MET A 63 11.30 -22.05 25.67
C MET A 63 9.84 -21.70 25.87
N THR A 64 9.62 -20.66 26.66
CA THR A 64 8.30 -20.07 26.93
C THR A 64 7.90 -19.13 25.78
N TYR A 65 6.60 -18.90 25.59
CA TYR A 65 6.07 -18.07 24.48
C TYR A 65 6.69 -16.65 24.42
N GLN A 66 6.92 -16.01 25.57
CA GLN A 66 7.54 -14.68 25.66
C GLN A 66 9.03 -14.67 25.26
N GLU A 67 9.76 -15.75 25.53
CA GLU A 67 11.18 -15.89 25.15
C GLU A 67 11.32 -16.15 23.65
N ILE A 68 10.37 -16.88 23.06
CA ILE A 68 10.28 -17.09 21.60
C ILE A 68 10.01 -15.77 20.85
N GLU A 69 9.16 -14.90 21.40
CA GLU A 69 8.89 -13.58 20.81
C GLU A 69 10.13 -12.66 20.87
N ALA A 70 10.89 -12.69 21.97
CA ALA A 70 12.12 -11.90 22.14
C ALA A 70 13.26 -12.38 21.21
N GLU A 71 13.48 -13.69 21.08
CA GLU A 71 14.51 -14.23 20.18
C GLU A 71 14.17 -13.95 18.70
N ASN A 72 12.89 -13.96 18.32
CA ASN A 72 12.45 -13.56 16.99
C ASN A 72 12.66 -12.06 16.70
N GLN A 73 12.66 -11.20 17.73
CA GLN A 73 13.03 -9.79 17.58
C GLN A 73 14.53 -9.62 17.38
N ASP A 74 15.35 -10.41 18.09
CA ASP A 74 16.82 -10.33 18.07
C ASP A 74 17.45 -10.87 16.77
N ILE A 75 16.93 -11.98 16.22
CA ILE A 75 17.31 -12.49 14.89
C ILE A 75 17.01 -11.46 13.78
N GLY A 76 16.08 -10.52 14.02
CA GLY A 76 15.78 -9.41 13.12
C GLY A 76 16.82 -8.28 13.12
N LEU A 77 17.72 -8.23 14.11
CA LEU A 77 18.74 -7.19 14.27
C LEU A 77 20.08 -7.56 13.61
N ASP A 78 20.48 -8.83 13.65
CA ASP A 78 21.78 -9.29 13.10
C ASP A 78 21.89 -9.26 11.56
N GLN A 79 20.78 -9.08 10.83
CA GLN A 79 20.80 -8.85 9.37
C GLN A 79 20.87 -7.36 8.98
N ILE A 80 20.97 -6.44 9.94
CA ILE A 80 20.96 -4.99 9.68
C ILE A 80 22.38 -4.41 9.53
N SER A 81 23.42 -5.10 9.99
CA SER A 81 24.80 -4.70 9.76
C SER A 81 25.43 -5.58 8.69
N ILE A 82 25.46 -5.13 7.43
CA ILE A 82 26.62 -5.19 6.50
C ILE A 82 26.19 -4.56 5.16
N SER A 83 26.91 -3.47 4.83
CA SER A 83 27.23 -2.89 3.53
C SER A 83 26.14 -2.28 2.65
N ASP A 84 26.16 -0.96 2.69
CA ASP A 84 26.04 -0.04 1.57
C ASP A 84 26.90 -0.52 0.38
N ASP A 85 26.30 -1.17 -0.61
CA ASP A 85 26.92 -1.37 -1.93
C ASP A 85 25.79 -1.40 -2.98
N GLU A 86 25.77 -0.35 -3.78
CA GLU A 86 24.90 -0.18 -4.93
C GLU A 86 25.21 -1.30 -5.95
N ASP A 87 24.19 -1.87 -6.60
CA ASP A 87 24.27 -2.89 -7.67
C ASP A 87 24.09 -4.38 -7.31
N ARG A 88 23.12 -4.70 -6.45
CA ARG A 88 22.47 -6.02 -6.49
C ARG A 88 20.95 -5.91 -6.42
N GLU A 89 20.26 -6.37 -7.46
CA GLU A 89 18.80 -6.51 -7.44
C GLU A 89 18.39 -7.25 -6.16
N PRO A 90 17.67 -6.61 -5.24
CA PRO A 90 17.38 -7.21 -3.97
C PRO A 90 16.34 -8.31 -4.21
N ASN A 91 16.66 -9.51 -3.76
CA ASN A 91 15.69 -10.59 -3.67
C ASN A 91 14.70 -10.24 -2.54
N VAL A 92 13.79 -9.31 -2.81
CA VAL A 92 12.78 -8.79 -1.88
C VAL A 92 11.68 -9.84 -1.67
N LYS A 93 12.04 -10.99 -1.08
CA LYS A 93 11.08 -12.03 -0.75
C LYS A 93 10.41 -11.73 0.60
N THR A 94 9.28 -11.04 0.48
CA THR A 94 8.00 -11.33 1.16
C THR A 94 7.85 -11.05 2.66
N ARG A 95 8.55 -10.09 3.29
CA ARG A 95 8.23 -9.73 4.69
C ARG A 95 8.12 -8.26 5.08
N LYS A 96 8.13 -7.32 4.13
CA LYS A 96 7.92 -5.89 4.43
C LYS A 96 7.13 -5.16 3.33
N LEU A 97 6.04 -5.74 2.83
CA LEU A 97 5.15 -5.01 1.92
C LEU A 97 3.96 -4.48 2.73
N PRO A 98 3.65 -3.17 2.65
CA PRO A 98 2.50 -2.59 3.33
C PRO A 98 1.23 -3.39 3.01
N GLN A 99 0.55 -3.82 4.06
CA GLN A 99 -0.65 -4.64 3.96
C GLN A 99 -1.78 -3.77 3.37
N GLY A 100 -2.44 -4.28 2.32
CA GLY A 100 -3.55 -3.56 1.71
C GLY A 100 -4.83 -3.63 2.55
N SER A 101 -5.90 -3.00 2.06
CA SER A 101 -7.25 -3.06 2.66
C SER A 101 -7.76 -4.48 2.91
N ASP A 102 -7.23 -5.45 2.16
CA ASP A 102 -7.70 -6.83 2.13
C ASP A 102 -6.90 -7.75 3.06
N GLY A 103 -5.97 -7.20 3.86
CA GLY A 103 -5.14 -7.99 4.77
C GLY A 103 -4.08 -8.85 4.06
N ARG A 104 -3.98 -8.80 2.73
CA ARG A 104 -2.95 -9.49 1.95
C ARG A 104 -1.78 -8.54 1.64
N PRO A 105 -0.52 -9.03 1.59
CA PRO A 105 0.61 -8.21 1.18
C PRO A 105 0.43 -7.77 -0.28
N ILE A 106 0.37 -6.46 -0.52
CA ILE A 106 0.25 -5.86 -1.86
C ILE A 106 1.53 -6.21 -2.64
N PRO A 107 1.49 -6.75 -3.87
CA PRO A 107 2.69 -6.99 -4.66
C PRO A 107 3.54 -5.73 -4.89
N TYR A 108 4.88 -5.88 -4.93
CA TYR A 108 5.82 -4.74 -4.97
C TYR A 108 5.66 -3.85 -6.23
N TRP A 109 5.36 -4.46 -7.38
CA TRP A 109 5.08 -3.73 -8.61
C TRP A 109 3.82 -2.86 -8.49
N LEU A 110 2.80 -3.34 -7.79
CA LEU A 110 1.54 -2.63 -7.56
C LEU A 110 1.76 -1.45 -6.60
N TYR A 111 2.62 -1.65 -5.60
CA TYR A 111 3.08 -0.60 -4.69
C TYR A 111 3.82 0.53 -5.41
N LYS A 112 4.78 0.20 -6.30
CA LYS A 112 5.49 1.18 -7.14
C LYS A 112 4.55 1.88 -8.13
N LEU A 113 3.67 1.13 -8.80
CA LEU A 113 2.76 1.67 -9.81
C LEU A 113 1.76 2.68 -9.22
N HIS A 114 1.18 2.38 -8.06
CA HIS A 114 0.21 3.27 -7.41
C HIS A 114 0.84 4.33 -6.51
N GLY A 115 2.17 4.37 -6.40
CA GLY A 115 2.88 5.39 -5.63
C GLY A 115 2.60 5.32 -4.13
N LEU A 116 2.29 4.14 -3.58
CA LEU A 116 2.00 3.96 -2.14
C LEU A 116 3.21 4.25 -1.25
N GLY A 117 4.42 4.36 -1.82
CA GLY A 117 5.64 4.68 -1.06
C GLY A 117 5.90 6.16 -0.83
N VAL A 118 5.06 7.04 -1.36
CA VAL A 118 5.15 8.47 -1.06
C VAL A 118 4.23 8.77 0.13
N GLU A 119 4.84 9.26 1.22
CA GLU A 119 4.13 9.74 2.40
C GLU A 119 3.69 11.20 2.17
N PHE A 120 2.40 11.48 2.38
CA PHE A 120 1.85 12.83 2.36
C PHE A 120 1.29 13.17 3.73
N LYS A 121 1.74 14.28 4.32
CA LYS A 121 1.28 14.75 5.63
C LYS A 121 0.27 15.87 5.47
N CYS A 122 -0.78 15.87 6.30
CA CYS A 122 -1.78 16.93 6.34
C CYS A 122 -1.85 17.57 7.73
N GLU A 123 -1.49 18.85 7.84
CA GLU A 123 -1.48 19.57 9.11
C GLU A 123 -2.89 19.88 9.61
N ILE A 124 -3.81 20.20 8.71
CA ILE A 124 -5.23 20.46 9.04
C ILE A 124 -5.88 19.23 9.72
N CYS A 125 -5.41 18.02 9.39
CA CYS A 125 -5.86 16.77 10.01
C CYS A 125 -5.11 16.43 11.32
N GLY A 126 -4.28 17.33 11.85
CA GLY A 126 -3.44 17.09 13.03
C GLY A 126 -2.18 16.26 12.73
N GLY A 127 -1.56 16.48 11.58
CA GLY A 127 -0.32 15.78 11.18
C GLY A 127 -0.53 14.34 10.74
N ALA A 128 -1.72 13.99 10.25
CA ALA A 128 -2.00 12.65 9.75
C ALA A 128 -1.20 12.36 8.47
N SER A 129 -0.55 11.19 8.43
CA SER A 129 0.16 10.69 7.26
C SER A 129 -0.74 9.82 6.39
N TYR A 130 -0.78 10.11 5.10
CA TYR A 130 -1.49 9.37 4.07
C TYR A 130 -0.48 8.78 3.08
N TRP A 131 -0.64 7.49 2.76
CA TRP A 131 0.26 6.77 1.86
C TRP A 131 -0.30 6.76 0.44
N GLY A 132 0.41 7.41 -0.47
CA GLY A 132 0.06 7.52 -1.88
C GLY A 132 -0.98 8.60 -2.21
N ARG A 133 -0.90 9.11 -3.45
CA ARG A 133 -1.70 10.26 -3.90
C ARG A 133 -3.21 10.00 -3.87
N ARG A 134 -3.66 8.79 -4.16
CA ARG A 134 -5.10 8.46 -4.19
C ARG A 134 -5.74 8.48 -2.80
N ALA A 135 -5.05 7.95 -1.79
CA ALA A 135 -5.52 8.00 -0.41
C ALA A 135 -5.53 9.45 0.10
N PHE A 136 -4.49 10.20 -0.27
CA PHE A 136 -4.43 11.63 -0.01
C PHE A 136 -5.58 12.38 -0.72
N ASP A 137 -5.84 12.24 -2.00
CA ASP A 137 -6.95 12.98 -2.64
C ASP A 137 -8.33 12.65 -2.04
N LYS A 138 -8.52 11.42 -1.56
CA LYS A 138 -9.75 11.01 -0.86
C LYS A 138 -9.91 11.70 0.50
N HIS A 139 -8.82 11.98 1.22
CA HIS A 139 -8.88 12.50 2.58
C HIS A 139 -9.57 13.86 2.68
N PHE A 140 -9.53 14.69 1.63
CA PHE A 140 -10.19 16.00 1.59
C PHE A 140 -11.72 15.92 1.76
N GLN A 141 -12.33 14.81 1.38
CA GLN A 141 -13.76 14.54 1.52
C GLN A 141 -14.10 13.79 2.81
N GLU A 142 -13.08 13.30 3.54
CA GLU A 142 -13.29 12.57 4.78
C GLU A 142 -13.73 13.51 5.91
N TRP A 143 -14.50 12.94 6.84
CA TRP A 143 -15.02 13.68 7.99
C TRP A 143 -13.91 14.36 8.81
N ARG A 144 -12.74 13.72 8.95
CA ARG A 144 -11.60 14.27 9.71
C ARG A 144 -11.11 15.59 9.13
N HIS A 145 -10.94 15.67 7.81
CA HIS A 145 -10.50 16.90 7.14
C HIS A 145 -11.60 17.96 7.16
N ALA A 146 -12.85 17.57 6.88
CA ALA A 146 -13.99 18.47 6.96
C ALA A 146 -14.17 19.07 8.38
N TYR A 147 -13.93 18.26 9.41
CA TYR A 147 -13.94 18.71 10.80
C TYR A 147 -12.79 19.70 11.09
N GLY A 148 -11.58 19.41 10.62
CA GLY A 148 -10.43 20.33 10.73
C GLY A 148 -10.73 21.70 10.10
N MET A 149 -11.28 21.70 8.88
CA MET A 149 -11.72 22.93 8.20
C MET A 149 -12.82 23.67 8.97
N LYS A 150 -13.76 22.94 9.56
CA LYS A 150 -14.82 23.51 10.42
C LYS A 150 -14.26 24.18 11.68
N CYS A 151 -13.21 23.62 12.29
CA CYS A 151 -12.52 24.23 13.42
C CYS A 151 -11.84 25.55 13.03
N LEU A 152 -11.29 25.63 11.81
CA LEU A 152 -10.69 26.84 11.24
C LEU A 152 -11.71 27.87 10.73
N LYS A 153 -13.01 27.55 10.78
CA LYS A 153 -14.11 28.37 10.23
C LYS A 153 -14.03 28.59 8.72
N ILE A 154 -13.36 27.69 8.01
CA ILE A 154 -13.25 27.72 6.54
C ILE A 154 -14.24 26.71 5.95
N PRO A 155 -15.06 27.09 4.95
CA PRO A 155 -15.93 26.14 4.27
C PRO A 155 -15.10 25.14 3.43
N ASN A 156 -15.35 23.83 3.60
CA ASN A 156 -14.70 22.77 2.82
C ASN A 156 -15.24 22.76 1.38
N THR A 157 -14.62 23.55 0.50
CA THR A 157 -14.97 23.68 -0.92
C THR A 157 -13.80 23.19 -1.79
N MET A 158 -14.05 22.97 -3.08
CA MET A 158 -13.01 22.53 -4.03
C MET A 158 -11.83 23.49 -4.15
N HIS A 159 -11.99 24.77 -3.76
CA HIS A 159 -10.90 25.75 -3.74
C HIS A 159 -9.76 25.36 -2.78
N PHE A 160 -10.06 24.58 -1.74
CA PHE A 160 -9.09 24.14 -0.73
C PHE A 160 -8.52 22.75 -1.00
N LYS A 161 -8.78 22.18 -2.18
CA LYS A 161 -8.17 20.91 -2.57
C LYS A 161 -6.66 21.07 -2.67
N ASP A 162 -5.92 20.06 -2.19
CA ASP A 162 -4.46 20.02 -2.15
C ASP A 162 -3.80 20.99 -1.14
N VAL A 163 -4.57 21.75 -0.36
CA VAL A 163 -4.05 22.60 0.74
C VAL A 163 -3.88 21.76 2.01
N THR A 164 -2.65 21.69 2.53
CA THR A 164 -2.33 20.88 3.72
C THR A 164 -1.94 21.69 4.94
N GLU A 165 -1.29 22.83 4.71
CA GLU A 165 -0.85 23.74 5.76
C GLU A 165 -1.99 24.64 6.25
N ILE A 166 -2.05 24.84 7.56
CA ILE A 166 -3.06 25.72 8.16
C ILE A 166 -2.82 27.18 7.75
N SER A 167 -1.54 27.58 7.65
CA SER A 167 -1.16 28.95 7.30
C SER A 167 -1.60 29.33 5.88
N GLU A 168 -1.49 28.38 4.96
CA GLU A 168 -1.87 28.55 3.56
C GLU A 168 -3.39 28.61 3.40
N ALA A 169 -4.11 27.72 4.08
CA ALA A 169 -5.58 27.69 4.05
C ALA A 169 -6.19 29.04 4.49
N LEU A 170 -5.65 29.65 5.55
CA LEU A 170 -6.11 30.96 6.03
C LEU A 170 -5.85 32.08 5.02
N LYS A 171 -4.66 32.12 4.42
CA LYS A 171 -4.31 33.11 3.39
C LYS A 171 -5.21 32.99 2.16
N LEU A 172 -5.43 31.75 1.70
CA LEU A 172 -6.30 31.48 0.56
C LEU A 172 -7.74 31.89 0.86
N HIS A 173 -8.24 31.58 2.06
CA HIS A 173 -9.59 31.97 2.46
C HIS A 173 -9.77 33.48 2.49
N GLN A 174 -8.82 34.23 3.04
CA GLN A 174 -8.84 35.70 3.03
C GLN A 174 -8.85 36.25 1.60
N LYS A 175 -8.02 35.69 0.71
CA LYS A 175 -7.98 36.10 -0.69
C LYS A 175 -9.32 35.88 -1.40
N ILE A 176 -9.92 34.71 -1.23
CA ILE A 176 -11.24 34.39 -1.81
C ILE A 176 -12.32 35.33 -1.27
N LEU A 177 -12.30 35.66 0.02
CA LEU A 177 -13.25 36.62 0.61
C LEU A 177 -13.07 38.03 0.01
N GLN A 178 -11.84 38.49 -0.17
CA GLN A 178 -11.56 39.78 -0.80
C GLN A 178 -12.00 39.82 -2.26
N ASP A 179 -11.72 38.77 -3.02
CA ASP A 179 -12.08 38.68 -4.43
C ASP A 179 -13.61 38.61 -4.59
N ASN A 180 -14.30 37.82 -3.75
CA ASN A 180 -15.76 37.80 -3.72
C ASN A 180 -16.34 39.16 -3.30
N TYR A 181 -15.73 39.85 -2.34
CA TYR A 181 -16.19 41.17 -1.90
C TYR A 181 -16.04 42.24 -2.99
N LYS A 182 -14.98 42.14 -3.81
CA LYS A 182 -14.73 43.04 -4.95
C LYS A 182 -15.62 42.73 -6.15
N ASN A 183 -15.89 41.46 -6.41
CA ASN A 183 -16.70 41.01 -7.54
C ASN A 183 -18.22 41.05 -7.26
N SER A 184 -18.61 41.05 -5.98
CA SER A 184 -20.01 41.18 -5.60
C SER A 184 -20.48 42.61 -5.77
N PHE A 185 -21.41 42.82 -6.71
CA PHE A 185 -22.11 44.09 -6.89
C PHE A 185 -22.77 44.52 -5.58
N LYS A 186 -22.57 45.79 -5.20
CA LYS A 186 -23.19 46.37 -3.99
C LYS A 186 -24.19 47.46 -4.38
N PRO A 187 -25.50 47.15 -4.45
CA PRO A 187 -26.53 48.12 -4.86
C PRO A 187 -26.48 49.43 -4.07
N ASP A 188 -26.20 49.37 -2.77
CA ASP A 188 -26.18 50.56 -1.92
C ASP A 188 -25.05 51.55 -2.27
N LEU A 189 -23.94 51.07 -2.84
CA LEU A 189 -22.73 51.85 -3.13
C LEU A 189 -22.54 52.10 -4.63
N GLU A 190 -22.86 51.11 -5.46
CA GLU A 190 -22.54 51.08 -6.89
C GLU A 190 -23.76 51.40 -7.77
N GLU A 191 -24.99 51.39 -7.23
CA GLU A 191 -26.18 51.78 -8.00
C GLU A 191 -26.40 53.28 -7.89
N GLU A 192 -26.40 53.91 -9.06
CA GLU A 192 -26.53 55.35 -9.24
C GLU A 192 -27.95 55.72 -9.64
N PHE A 193 -28.55 56.66 -8.91
CA PHE A 193 -29.86 57.24 -9.17
C PHE A 193 -29.70 58.73 -9.53
N GLU A 194 -30.44 59.17 -10.54
CA GLU A 194 -30.52 60.59 -10.90
C GLU A 194 -31.69 61.24 -10.13
N ASP A 195 -31.44 62.37 -9.49
CA ASP A 195 -32.48 63.19 -8.86
C ASP A 195 -33.21 64.11 -9.88
N GLU A 196 -34.30 64.76 -9.46
CA GLU A 196 -35.06 65.68 -10.32
C GLU A 196 -34.24 66.90 -10.81
N SER A 197 -33.09 67.16 -10.19
CA SER A 197 -32.15 68.22 -10.55
C SER A 197 -30.99 67.72 -11.44
N GLY A 198 -30.97 66.44 -11.81
CA GLY A 198 -29.94 65.82 -12.64
C GLY A 198 -28.65 65.45 -11.91
N ASN A 199 -28.62 65.44 -10.57
CA ASN A 199 -27.45 64.98 -9.82
C ASN A 199 -27.46 63.46 -9.66
N ILE A 200 -26.29 62.86 -9.86
CA ILE A 200 -26.08 61.42 -9.69
C ILE A 200 -25.75 61.13 -8.21
N LEU A 201 -26.57 60.29 -7.58
CA LEU A 201 -26.47 59.92 -6.17
C LEU A 201 -26.46 58.40 -6.02
N SER A 202 -25.64 57.86 -5.12
CA SER A 202 -25.75 56.46 -4.72
C SER A 202 -27.15 56.15 -4.17
N ARG A 203 -27.68 54.95 -4.43
CA ARG A 203 -29.00 54.48 -3.93
C ARG A 203 -29.27 54.87 -2.48
N LYS A 204 -28.31 54.63 -1.57
CA LYS A 204 -28.49 54.91 -0.14
C LYS A 204 -28.76 56.39 0.13
N LYS A 205 -28.01 57.27 -0.51
CA LYS A 205 -28.13 58.73 -0.38
C LYS A 205 -29.46 59.22 -0.97
N TYR A 206 -29.88 58.65 -2.10
CA TYR A 206 -31.17 58.95 -2.71
C TYR A 206 -32.34 58.56 -1.79
N ILE A 207 -32.35 57.34 -1.24
CA ILE A 207 -33.38 56.87 -0.31
C ILE A 207 -33.41 57.74 0.97
N GLU A 208 -32.25 58.10 1.51
CA GLU A 208 -32.16 58.95 2.71
C GLU A 208 -32.71 60.37 2.46
N LEU A 209 -32.39 60.96 1.31
CA LEU A 209 -32.93 62.26 0.88
C LEU A 209 -34.44 62.21 0.70
N ASN A 210 -34.95 61.20 -0.01
CA ASN A 210 -36.37 61.03 -0.27
C ASN A 210 -37.16 60.76 1.03
N ARG A 211 -36.53 60.12 2.02
CA ARG A 211 -37.12 59.91 3.35
C ARG A 211 -37.19 61.20 4.17
N ARG A 212 -36.22 62.11 4.04
CA ARG A 212 -36.21 63.40 4.75
C ARG A 212 -37.16 64.41 4.11
N ASN A 213 -37.25 64.42 2.79
CA ASN A 213 -38.11 65.30 2.01
C ASN A 213 -39.00 64.45 1.10
N PRO A 214 -40.07 63.83 1.62
CA PRO A 214 -41.04 63.17 0.75
C PRO A 214 -41.65 64.21 -0.19
N ALA A 215 -41.65 63.92 -1.49
CA ALA A 215 -42.27 64.77 -2.51
C ALA A 215 -43.71 65.12 -2.09
N LYS A 216 -44.03 66.42 -2.08
CA LYS A 216 -45.38 66.93 -1.79
C LYS A 216 -46.30 66.74 -2.98
#